data_AF-A0A960CD14-F1
#
_entry.id   AF-A0A960CD14-F1
#
_cell.length_a   1.000
_cell.length_b   1.000
_cell.length_c   1.000
_cell.angle_alpha   90.00
_cell.angle_beta   90.00
_cell.angle_gamma   90.00
#
_symmetry.space_group_name_H-M   'P 1'
#
loop_
_entity.id
_entity.type
_entity.pdbx_description
1 polymer ?
#
loop_
_entity_poly.entity_id
_entity_poly.type
_entity_poly.pdbx_seq_one_letter_code
_entity_poly.pdbx_strand_id
1 'polypeptide(L)'
;MAQEGKDSNGGCSKGVGGAVFVLVVLVAMIPKPIWIVLGVVAALGLLSWVFYKGLTAWEQSRLADEERARVQQANEAAAAQREREEKARRLKQQRIEALGSANAARVRSAQAAVKQVVASEAARTGWLGDVDFTADLKGIIDSFQKAHALRKVADQLSALDKPTADDRKILAEAKTTAADLERAAVERVDLIGKCATEARLIDESLRTEREDARTAEQRAELHAKLSSMLYGIEAAPPATAMDSAADAVMARVQAYREIKNQIQLARGEG
;
A
#
# COMPACT_ATOMS: atom_id res chain seq x y z
N MET A 1 62.56 -30.80 33.69
CA MET A 1 62.61 -31.83 34.76
C MET A 1 62.48 -33.19 34.10
N ALA A 2 63.52 -34.00 34.29
CA ALA A 2 63.63 -35.47 34.27
C ALA A 2 62.84 -36.30 33.25
N GLN A 3 63.62 -37.08 32.48
CA GLN A 3 63.28 -38.39 31.94
C GLN A 3 63.06 -39.44 33.06
N GLU A 4 62.61 -40.61 32.61
CA GLU A 4 62.48 -41.93 33.28
C GLU A 4 61.08 -42.25 33.84
N GLY A 5 60.53 -43.45 33.67
CA GLY A 5 61.19 -44.72 33.38
C GLY A 5 60.27 -45.80 32.79
N LYS A 6 60.96 -46.86 32.40
CA LYS A 6 60.53 -48.16 31.87
C LYS A 6 59.99 -49.07 32.99
N ASP A 7 59.39 -50.18 32.53
CA ASP A 7 59.23 -51.52 33.13
C ASP A 7 57.75 -51.94 33.32
N SER A 8 57.17 -52.89 32.56
CA SER A 8 57.49 -54.31 32.24
C SER A 8 56.87 -55.32 33.23
N ASN A 9 56.18 -56.33 32.65
CA ASN A 9 55.65 -57.59 33.21
C ASN A 9 54.42 -57.50 34.16
N GLY A 10 53.45 -58.40 34.12
CA GLY A 10 53.31 -59.67 33.40
C GLY A 10 52.41 -60.62 34.19
N GLY A 11 51.47 -61.29 33.52
CA GLY A 11 50.68 -62.43 34.04
C GLY A 11 49.50 -62.06 34.95
N CYS A 12 48.36 -62.74 34.95
CA CYS A 12 48.02 -64.01 34.36
C CYS A 12 46.48 -64.07 34.21
N SER A 13 46.00 -64.05 32.97
CA SER A 13 44.61 -64.23 32.58
C SER A 13 44.28 -65.73 32.46
N LYS A 14 43.55 -66.28 33.45
CA LYS A 14 42.89 -67.58 33.34
C LYS A 14 41.48 -67.48 33.93
N GLY A 15 40.54 -67.02 33.12
CA GLY A 15 39.12 -66.93 33.50
C GLY A 15 38.25 -66.33 32.41
N VAL A 16 38.81 -65.41 31.61
CA VAL A 16 38.12 -64.74 30.50
C VAL A 16 37.79 -65.71 29.35
N GLY A 17 38.63 -66.73 29.12
CA GLY A 17 38.42 -67.68 28.03
C GLY A 17 37.15 -68.51 28.14
N GLY A 18 36.77 -68.95 29.36
CA GLY A 18 35.57 -69.78 29.57
C GLY A 18 34.27 -69.00 29.41
N ALA A 19 34.22 -67.76 29.94
CA ALA A 19 33.06 -66.89 29.80
C ALA A 19 32.84 -66.44 28.36
N VAL A 20 33.91 -66.11 27.64
CA VAL A 20 33.86 -65.77 26.21
C VAL A 20 33.43 -67.00 25.39
N PHE A 21 33.92 -68.20 25.72
CA PHE A 21 33.54 -69.41 24.99
C PHE A 21 32.06 -69.78 25.21
N VAL A 22 31.54 -69.68 26.44
CA VAL A 22 30.12 -69.93 26.73
C VAL A 22 29.23 -68.89 26.05
N LEU A 23 29.62 -67.61 26.06
CA LEU A 23 28.93 -66.56 25.29
C LEU A 23 28.92 -66.86 23.79
N VAL A 24 30.05 -67.28 23.22
CA VAL A 24 30.16 -67.62 21.79
C VAL A 24 29.29 -68.84 21.44
N VAL A 25 29.25 -69.87 22.29
CA VAL A 25 28.39 -71.06 22.07
C VAL A 25 26.90 -70.70 22.20
N LEU A 26 26.52 -69.88 23.18
CA LEU A 26 25.14 -69.38 23.33
C LEU A 26 24.72 -68.53 22.13
N VAL A 27 25.61 -67.67 21.62
CA VAL A 27 25.45 -66.83 20.42
C VAL A 27 25.32 -67.68 19.15
N ALA A 28 26.02 -68.83 19.08
CA ALA A 28 25.95 -69.78 17.97
C ALA A 28 24.68 -70.65 17.96
N MET A 29 24.04 -70.85 19.12
CA MET A 29 22.77 -71.57 19.24
C MET A 29 21.55 -70.74 18.82
N ILE A 30 21.72 -69.42 18.68
CA ILE A 30 20.69 -68.52 18.17
C ILE A 30 20.46 -68.86 16.68
N PRO A 31 19.25 -69.27 16.28
CA PRO A 31 18.94 -69.58 14.89
C PRO A 31 19.39 -68.47 13.94
N LYS A 32 20.04 -68.86 12.82
CA LYS A 32 20.44 -67.94 11.73
C LYS A 32 19.42 -66.85 11.37
N PRO A 33 18.09 -67.09 11.36
CA PRO A 33 17.12 -66.01 11.11
C PRO A 33 17.18 -64.85 12.11
N ILE A 34 17.56 -65.06 13.37
CA ILE A 34 17.63 -63.99 14.37
C ILE A 34 18.81 -63.04 14.09
N TRP A 35 19.95 -63.55 13.62
CA TRP A 35 21.09 -62.72 13.19
C TRP A 35 20.75 -61.83 11.99
N ILE A 36 19.94 -62.33 11.06
CA ILE A 36 19.45 -61.56 9.91
C ILE A 36 18.51 -60.44 10.39
N VAL A 37 17.58 -60.75 11.30
CA VAL A 37 16.67 -59.75 11.88
C VAL A 37 17.44 -58.66 12.64
N LEU A 38 18.44 -59.03 13.44
CA LEU A 38 19.25 -58.08 14.21
C LEU A 38 20.06 -57.16 13.30
N GLY A 39 20.63 -57.71 12.22
CA GLY A 39 21.32 -56.93 11.19
C GLY A 39 20.38 -55.97 10.45
N VAL A 40 19.16 -56.40 10.10
CA VAL A 40 18.16 -55.55 9.45
C VAL A 40 17.71 -54.43 10.38
N VAL A 41 17.46 -54.70 11.66
CA VAL A 41 17.08 -53.68 12.66
C VAL A 41 18.19 -52.65 12.85
N ALA A 42 19.45 -53.10 12.94
CA ALA A 42 20.59 -52.18 13.05
C ALA A 42 20.75 -51.32 11.79
N ALA A 43 20.60 -51.91 10.60
CA ALA A 43 20.65 -51.18 9.33
C ALA A 43 19.52 -50.15 9.21
N LEU A 44 18.29 -50.52 9.59
CA LEU A 44 17.14 -49.61 9.62
C LEU A 44 17.36 -48.47 10.63
N GLY A 45 17.89 -48.76 11.82
CA GLY A 45 18.19 -47.74 12.82
C GLY A 45 19.22 -46.71 12.33
N LEU A 46 20.29 -47.16 11.67
CA LEU A 46 21.29 -46.27 11.06
C LEU A 46 20.71 -45.45 9.90
N LEU A 47 19.89 -46.07 9.04
CA LEU A 47 19.20 -45.39 7.95
C LEU A 47 18.26 -44.30 8.49
N SER A 48 17.43 -44.63 9.49
CA SER A 48 16.53 -43.66 10.14
C SER A 48 17.30 -42.52 10.80
N TRP A 49 18.44 -42.80 11.45
CA TRP A 49 19.28 -41.76 12.06
C TRP A 49 19.88 -40.80 11.03
N VAL A 50 20.45 -41.33 9.93
CA VAL A 50 21.01 -40.52 8.85
C VAL A 50 19.93 -39.68 8.18
N PHE A 51 18.74 -40.26 7.96
CA PHE A 51 17.61 -39.54 7.38
C PHE A 51 17.11 -38.40 8.29
N TYR A 52 17.00 -38.66 9.60
CA TYR A 52 16.61 -37.64 10.58
C TYR A 52 17.63 -36.49 10.67
N LYS A 53 18.93 -36.79 10.66
CA LYS A 53 19.99 -35.77 10.64
C LYS A 53 20.03 -34.98 9.34
N GLY A 54 19.76 -35.62 8.20
CA GLY A 54 19.66 -34.96 6.90
C GLY A 54 18.51 -33.97 6.84
N LEU A 55 17.31 -34.39 7.29
CA LEU A 55 16.13 -33.52 7.34
C LEU A 55 16.31 -32.33 8.27
N THR A 56 16.82 -32.55 9.49
CA THR A 56 17.02 -31.47 10.47
C THR A 56 18.09 -30.45 10.04
N ALA A 57 19.18 -30.90 9.41
CA ALA A 57 20.20 -30.01 8.86
C ALA A 57 19.68 -29.22 7.64
N TRP A 58 18.82 -29.84 6.82
CA TRP A 58 18.19 -29.19 5.68
C TRP A 58 17.20 -28.10 6.10
N GLU A 59 16.37 -28.36 7.12
CA GLU A 59 15.44 -27.37 7.70
C GLU A 59 16.19 -26.18 8.32
N GLN A 60 17.27 -26.43 9.07
CA GLN A 60 18.09 -25.36 9.66
C GLN A 60 18.78 -24.50 8.59
N SER A 61 19.27 -25.12 7.52
CA SER A 61 19.88 -24.39 6.40
C SER A 61 18.86 -23.53 5.67
N ARG A 62 17.64 -24.06 5.46
CA ARG A 62 16.51 -23.33 4.87
C ARG A 62 16.14 -22.07 5.65
N LEU A 63 16.03 -22.17 6.97
CA LEU A 63 15.73 -21.02 7.82
C LEU A 63 16.85 -19.97 7.79
N ALA A 64 18.12 -20.41 7.84
CA ALA A 64 19.26 -19.50 7.75
C ALA A 64 19.36 -18.78 6.40
N ASP A 65 19.03 -19.47 5.30
CA ASP A 65 19.02 -18.88 3.96
C ASP A 65 17.85 -17.91 3.77
N GLU A 66 16.68 -18.19 4.34
CA GLU A 66 15.55 -17.26 4.35
C GLU A 66 15.85 -15.99 5.16
N GLU A 67 16.50 -16.10 6.32
CA GLU A 67 16.94 -14.94 7.10
C GLU A 67 17.99 -14.11 6.34
N ARG A 68 18.97 -14.77 5.71
CA ARG A 68 19.96 -14.08 4.86
C ARG A 68 19.31 -13.39 3.69
N ALA A 69 18.34 -14.01 3.02
CA ALA A 69 17.61 -13.42 1.92
C ALA A 69 16.84 -12.18 2.36
N ARG A 70 16.16 -12.22 3.52
CA ARG A 70 15.46 -11.04 4.08
C ARG A 70 16.42 -9.92 4.43
N VAL A 71 17.56 -10.24 5.07
CA VAL A 71 18.58 -9.24 5.41
C VAL A 71 19.22 -8.65 4.16
N GLN A 72 19.50 -9.47 3.13
CA GLN A 72 20.00 -8.99 1.84
C GLN A 72 19.00 -8.07 1.15
N GLN A 73 17.73 -8.47 1.05
CA GLN A 73 16.68 -7.62 0.47
C GLN A 73 16.49 -6.32 1.25
N ALA A 74 16.53 -6.36 2.59
CA ALA A 74 16.46 -5.17 3.42
C ALA A 74 17.68 -4.25 3.20
N ASN A 75 18.88 -4.82 3.08
CA ASN A 75 20.10 -4.08 2.80
C ASN A 75 20.10 -3.48 1.39
N GLU A 76 19.62 -4.21 0.39
CA GLU A 76 19.46 -3.72 -0.99
C GLU A 76 18.41 -2.61 -1.05
N ALA A 77 17.27 -2.78 -0.39
CA ALA A 77 16.24 -1.74 -0.30
C ALA A 77 16.76 -0.49 0.43
N ALA A 78 17.50 -0.66 1.53
CA ALA A 78 18.12 0.43 2.26
C ALA A 78 19.22 1.12 1.44
N ALA A 79 20.05 0.37 0.71
CA ALA A 79 21.07 0.92 -0.18
C ALA A 79 20.42 1.69 -1.35
N ALA A 80 19.38 1.15 -1.96
CA ALA A 80 18.62 1.81 -3.00
C ALA A 80 17.93 3.09 -2.48
N GLN A 81 17.40 3.08 -1.26
CA GLN A 81 16.86 4.28 -0.61
C GLN A 81 17.94 5.33 -0.37
N ARG A 82 19.10 4.94 0.19
CA ARG A 82 20.23 5.86 0.40
C ARG A 82 20.71 6.47 -0.91
N GLU A 83 20.83 5.67 -1.97
CA GLU A 83 21.25 6.16 -3.27
C GLU A 83 20.23 7.16 -3.86
N ARG A 84 18.92 6.88 -3.72
CA ARG A 84 17.85 7.80 -4.14
C ARG A 84 17.90 9.10 -3.35
N GLU A 85 18.07 9.03 -2.04
CA GLU A 85 18.19 10.20 -1.18
C GLU A 85 19.44 11.03 -1.50
N GLU A 86 20.59 10.38 -1.71
CA GLU A 86 21.81 11.07 -2.12
C GLU A 86 21.65 11.75 -3.47
N LYS A 87 21.08 11.06 -4.46
CA LYS A 87 20.77 11.66 -5.77
C LYS A 87 19.84 12.86 -5.59
N ALA A 88 18.79 12.74 -4.78
CA ALA A 88 17.88 13.84 -4.49
C ALA A 88 18.57 15.02 -3.79
N ARG A 89 19.48 14.75 -2.83
CA ARG A 89 20.28 15.76 -2.15
C ARG A 89 21.23 16.48 -3.12
N ARG A 90 21.93 15.73 -3.98
CA ARG A 90 22.84 16.29 -5.00
C ARG A 90 22.08 17.19 -5.97
N LEU A 91 20.94 16.73 -6.49
CA LEU A 91 20.10 17.53 -7.39
C LEU A 91 19.55 18.80 -6.70
N LYS A 92 19.14 18.68 -5.44
CA LYS A 92 18.72 19.84 -4.64
C LYS A 92 19.86 20.83 -4.48
N GLN A 93 21.06 20.35 -4.15
CA GLN A 93 22.23 21.18 -3.95
C GLN A 93 22.65 21.90 -5.24
N GLN A 94 22.71 21.19 -6.37
CA GLN A 94 22.99 21.77 -7.69
C GLN A 94 21.99 22.89 -8.05
N ARG A 95 20.70 22.72 -7.74
CA ARG A 95 19.70 23.79 -7.97
C ARG A 95 19.92 24.99 -7.06
N ILE A 96 20.26 24.77 -5.79
CA ILE A 96 20.54 25.86 -4.85
C ILE A 96 21.78 26.64 -5.30
N GLU A 97 22.81 25.95 -5.77
CA GLU A 97 24.03 26.57 -6.31
C GLU A 97 23.76 27.37 -7.59
N ALA A 98 22.86 26.88 -8.46
CA ALA A 98 22.52 27.56 -9.71
C ALA A 98 21.56 28.74 -9.53
N LEU A 99 20.65 28.69 -8.57
CA LEU A 99 19.51 29.63 -8.47
C LEU A 99 19.53 30.48 -7.18
N GLY A 100 20.26 30.05 -6.16
CA GLY A 100 20.03 30.46 -4.78
C GLY A 100 18.87 29.68 -4.12
N SER A 101 18.90 29.59 -2.79
CA SER A 101 17.97 28.75 -2.00
C SER A 101 16.50 29.15 -2.17
N ALA A 102 16.20 30.45 -2.13
CA ALA A 102 14.85 30.99 -2.26
C ALA A 102 14.27 30.73 -3.65
N ASN A 103 15.02 31.03 -4.71
CA ASN A 103 14.56 30.83 -6.09
C ASN A 103 14.45 29.34 -6.43
N ALA A 104 15.35 28.49 -5.91
CA ALA A 104 15.22 27.04 -6.03
C ALA A 104 13.96 26.47 -5.34
N ALA A 105 13.48 27.11 -4.27
CA ALA A 105 12.20 26.76 -3.66
C ALA A 105 11.01 27.17 -4.53
N ARG A 106 11.06 28.37 -5.13
CA ARG A 106 10.01 28.85 -6.05
C ARG A 106 9.87 28.00 -7.31
N VAL A 107 10.99 27.62 -7.94
CA VAL A 107 10.97 26.69 -9.08
C VAL A 107 10.35 25.34 -8.70
N ARG A 108 10.66 24.82 -7.51
CA ARG A 108 10.02 23.58 -7.02
C ARG A 108 8.52 23.76 -6.81
N SER A 109 8.09 24.90 -6.27
CA SER A 109 6.67 25.23 -6.11
C SER A 109 5.95 25.27 -7.46
N ALA A 110 6.51 25.98 -8.45
CA ALA A 110 5.96 26.04 -9.80
C ALA A 110 5.89 24.64 -10.45
N GLN A 111 6.94 23.83 -10.34
CA GLN A 111 6.93 22.44 -10.84
C GLN A 111 5.84 21.58 -10.18
N ALA A 112 5.59 21.77 -8.89
CA ALA A 112 4.52 21.06 -8.19
C ALA A 112 3.13 21.53 -8.65
N ALA A 113 2.93 22.84 -8.80
CA ALA A 113 1.69 23.41 -9.32
C ALA A 113 1.39 22.94 -10.75
N VAL A 114 2.39 22.94 -11.66
CA VAL A 114 2.25 22.39 -13.02
C VAL A 114 1.83 20.92 -12.98
N LYS A 115 2.47 20.11 -12.14
CA LYS A 115 2.10 18.69 -11.99
C LYS A 115 0.65 18.53 -11.51
N GLN A 116 0.20 19.39 -10.61
CA GLN A 116 -1.19 19.38 -10.14
C GLN A 116 -2.17 19.74 -11.26
N VAL A 117 -1.87 20.78 -12.07
CA VAL A 117 -2.72 21.14 -13.22
C VAL A 117 -2.81 20.00 -14.22
N VAL A 118 -1.67 19.42 -14.63
CA VAL A 118 -1.62 18.36 -15.64
C VAL A 118 -2.28 17.06 -15.13
N ALA A 119 -2.21 16.77 -13.84
CA ALA A 119 -2.87 15.63 -13.23
C ALA A 119 -4.37 15.84 -12.98
N SER A 120 -4.87 17.06 -13.14
CA SER A 120 -6.27 17.39 -12.89
C SER A 120 -7.21 16.62 -13.82
N GLU A 121 -8.41 16.39 -13.36
CA GLU A 121 -9.46 15.85 -14.20
C GLU A 121 -9.83 16.82 -15.32
N ALA A 122 -9.89 18.11 -15.03
CA ALA A 122 -10.15 19.17 -15.99
C ALA A 122 -9.14 19.15 -17.16
N ALA A 123 -7.86 18.91 -16.89
CA ALA A 123 -6.86 18.75 -17.96
C ALA A 123 -7.12 17.47 -18.79
N ARG A 124 -7.33 16.33 -18.13
CA ARG A 124 -7.51 15.03 -18.79
C ARG A 124 -8.78 14.93 -19.64
N THR A 125 -9.82 15.65 -19.25
CA THR A 125 -11.11 15.70 -19.96
C THR A 125 -11.18 16.86 -20.95
N GLY A 126 -10.09 17.61 -21.12
CA GLY A 126 -9.97 18.67 -22.13
C GLY A 126 -10.60 20.00 -21.75
N TRP A 127 -11.14 20.17 -20.54
CA TRP A 127 -11.71 21.44 -20.07
C TRP A 127 -10.70 22.58 -20.03
N LEU A 128 -9.43 22.27 -19.77
CA LEU A 128 -8.35 23.28 -19.73
C LEU A 128 -7.70 23.54 -21.09
N GLY A 129 -8.12 22.83 -22.15
CA GLY A 129 -7.46 22.88 -23.45
C GLY A 129 -6.08 22.22 -23.45
N ASP A 130 -5.23 22.62 -24.42
CA ASP A 130 -3.84 22.18 -24.47
C ASP A 130 -3.00 22.95 -23.45
N VAL A 131 -2.46 22.24 -22.47
CA VAL A 131 -1.76 22.82 -21.31
C VAL A 131 -0.27 22.50 -21.41
N ASP A 132 0.50 23.49 -21.86
CA ASP A 132 1.97 23.42 -21.89
C ASP A 132 2.61 24.58 -21.12
N PHE A 133 3.21 24.27 -19.97
CA PHE A 133 3.96 25.21 -19.14
C PHE A 133 5.48 25.17 -19.39
N THR A 134 5.95 24.46 -20.42
CA THR A 134 7.38 24.26 -20.68
C THR A 134 8.11 25.59 -20.89
N ALA A 135 7.52 26.48 -21.70
CA ALA A 135 8.08 27.80 -21.96
C ALA A 135 8.15 28.66 -20.69
N ASP A 136 7.11 28.61 -19.84
CA ASP A 136 7.08 29.38 -18.59
C ASP A 136 8.09 28.86 -17.58
N LEU A 137 8.18 27.54 -17.38
CA LEU A 137 9.16 26.95 -16.49
C LEU A 137 10.59 27.27 -16.94
N LYS A 138 10.86 27.20 -18.25
CA LYS A 138 12.15 27.61 -18.81
C LYS A 138 12.43 29.08 -18.54
N GLY A 139 11.47 29.97 -18.81
CA GLY A 139 11.61 31.40 -18.56
C GLY A 139 11.87 31.75 -17.10
N ILE A 140 11.18 31.07 -16.17
CA ILE A 140 11.39 31.24 -14.72
C ILE A 140 12.80 30.80 -14.32
N ILE A 141 13.24 29.62 -14.76
CA ILE A 141 14.57 29.09 -14.44
C ILE A 141 15.65 30.02 -15.00
N ASP A 142 15.55 30.40 -16.27
CA ASP A 142 16.54 31.23 -16.95
C ASP A 142 16.66 32.62 -16.27
N SER A 143 15.53 33.23 -15.89
CA SER A 143 15.51 34.51 -15.17
C SER A 143 16.14 34.42 -13.78
N PHE A 144 15.82 33.38 -13.01
CA PHE A 144 16.42 33.18 -11.69
C PHE A 144 17.93 32.86 -11.77
N GLN A 145 18.37 32.08 -12.76
CA GLN A 145 19.80 31.83 -12.99
C GLN A 145 20.53 33.13 -13.29
N LYS A 146 20.01 33.94 -14.22
CA LYS A 146 20.61 35.24 -14.58
C LYS A 146 20.66 36.20 -13.40
N ALA A 147 19.57 36.31 -12.64
CA ALA A 147 19.52 37.16 -11.46
C ALA A 147 20.51 36.71 -10.38
N HIS A 148 20.62 35.40 -10.12
CA HIS A 148 21.55 34.86 -9.15
C HIS A 148 23.02 35.09 -9.58
N ALA A 149 23.32 34.87 -10.86
CA ALA A 149 24.64 35.13 -11.42
C ALA A 149 25.01 36.62 -11.34
N LEU A 150 24.09 37.53 -11.71
CA LEU A 150 24.28 38.97 -11.59
C LEU A 150 24.58 39.39 -10.15
N ARG A 151 23.83 38.87 -9.18
CA ARG A 151 24.08 39.15 -7.76
C ARG A 151 25.43 38.65 -7.30
N LYS A 152 25.79 37.41 -7.66
CA LYS A 152 27.10 36.85 -7.28
C LYS A 152 28.26 37.71 -7.78
N VAL A 153 28.21 38.15 -9.04
CA VAL A 153 29.24 39.03 -9.61
C VAL A 153 29.20 40.43 -8.99
N ALA A 154 28.00 40.98 -8.76
CA ALA A 154 27.85 42.26 -8.08
C ALA A 154 28.41 42.21 -6.64
N ASP A 155 28.20 41.11 -5.92
CA ASP A 155 28.73 40.92 -4.58
C ASP A 155 30.28 40.88 -4.61
N GLN A 156 30.85 40.17 -5.59
CA GLN A 156 32.31 40.13 -5.81
C GLN A 156 32.89 41.51 -6.12
N LEU A 157 32.27 42.26 -7.03
CA LEU A 157 32.72 43.61 -7.38
C LEU A 157 32.57 44.57 -6.20
N SER A 158 31.50 44.43 -5.41
CA SER A 158 31.27 45.27 -4.22
C SER A 158 32.25 45.03 -3.08
N ALA A 159 32.93 43.87 -3.07
CA ALA A 159 33.92 43.50 -2.07
C ALA A 159 35.33 44.02 -2.39
N LEU A 160 35.54 44.61 -3.58
CA LEU A 160 36.84 45.20 -3.94
C LEU A 160 37.07 46.52 -3.19
N ASP A 161 38.33 46.76 -2.83
CA ASP A 161 38.74 48.01 -2.19
C ASP A 161 38.72 49.18 -3.17
N LYS A 162 38.36 50.37 -2.66
CA LYS A 162 38.36 51.66 -3.40
C LYS A 162 37.46 51.65 -4.65
N PRO A 163 36.14 51.49 -4.51
CA PRO A 163 35.21 51.49 -5.63
C PRO A 163 35.23 52.82 -6.39
N THR A 164 35.29 52.75 -7.73
CA THR A 164 35.18 53.91 -8.61
C THR A 164 33.72 54.37 -8.76
N ALA A 165 33.50 55.52 -9.41
CA ALA A 165 32.15 55.98 -9.72
C ALA A 165 31.43 55.04 -10.69
N ASP A 166 32.16 54.48 -11.66
CA ASP A 166 31.63 53.52 -12.62
C ASP A 166 31.28 52.19 -11.94
N ASP A 167 32.09 51.70 -11.01
CA ASP A 167 31.78 50.50 -10.22
C ASP A 167 30.47 50.67 -9.44
N ARG A 168 30.27 51.82 -8.81
CA ARG A 168 29.01 52.11 -8.09
C ARG A 168 27.82 52.13 -9.04
N LYS A 169 27.97 52.71 -10.23
CA LYS A 169 26.91 52.78 -11.23
C LYS A 169 26.54 51.40 -11.76
N ILE A 170 27.52 50.59 -12.17
CA ILE A 170 27.26 49.25 -12.70
C ILE A 170 26.71 48.30 -11.63
N LEU A 171 27.12 48.46 -10.36
CA LEU A 171 26.54 47.71 -9.24
C LEU A 171 25.06 48.05 -9.02
N ALA A 172 24.69 49.33 -9.08
CA ALA A 172 23.30 49.76 -8.93
C ALA A 172 22.43 49.23 -10.08
N GLU A 173 22.96 49.26 -11.31
CA GLU A 173 22.30 48.71 -12.49
C GLU A 173 22.12 47.19 -12.37
N ALA A 174 23.19 46.45 -12.06
CA ALA A 174 23.14 45.00 -11.90
C ALA A 174 22.15 44.55 -10.80
N LYS A 175 22.11 45.27 -9.67
CA LYS A 175 21.16 45.00 -8.58
C LYS A 175 19.71 45.23 -9.02
N THR A 176 19.46 46.31 -9.76
CA THR A 176 18.13 46.64 -10.29
C THR A 176 17.69 45.57 -11.29
N THR A 177 18.54 45.24 -12.27
CA THR A 177 18.25 44.21 -13.28
C THR A 177 18.00 42.84 -12.63
N ALA A 178 18.81 42.45 -11.64
CA ALA A 178 18.59 41.19 -10.93
C ALA A 178 17.25 41.18 -10.18
N ALA A 179 16.87 42.30 -9.54
CA ALA A 179 15.58 42.42 -8.87
C ALA A 179 14.40 42.34 -9.85
N ASP A 180 14.51 42.97 -11.01
CA ASP A 180 13.46 42.94 -12.04
C ASP A 180 13.27 41.55 -12.64
N LEU A 181 14.37 40.85 -12.94
CA LEU A 181 14.33 39.46 -13.41
C LEU A 181 13.66 38.54 -12.39
N GLU A 182 13.98 38.70 -11.10
CA GLU A 182 13.34 37.91 -10.05
C GLU A 182 11.87 38.24 -9.89
N ARG A 183 11.51 39.52 -9.87
CA ARG A 183 10.12 39.95 -9.75
C ARG A 183 9.26 39.36 -10.86
N ALA A 184 9.69 39.50 -12.11
CA ALA A 184 8.96 38.94 -13.26
C ALA A 184 8.84 37.41 -13.18
N ALA A 185 9.88 36.71 -12.70
CA ALA A 185 9.84 35.26 -12.51
C ALA A 185 8.92 34.85 -11.35
N VAL A 186 8.91 35.60 -10.24
CA VAL A 186 7.99 35.39 -9.11
C VAL A 186 6.54 35.56 -9.55
N GLU A 187 6.23 36.62 -10.28
CA GLU A 187 4.88 36.86 -10.81
C GLU A 187 4.38 35.69 -11.67
N ARG A 188 5.25 35.10 -12.50
CA ARG A 188 4.89 33.90 -13.26
C ARG A 188 4.69 32.66 -12.38
N VAL A 189 5.53 32.46 -11.37
CA VAL A 189 5.34 31.36 -10.40
C VAL A 189 3.97 31.48 -9.72
N ASP A 190 3.58 32.69 -9.35
CA ASP A 190 2.28 32.95 -8.70
C ASP A 190 1.12 32.72 -9.66
N LEU A 191 1.24 33.10 -10.94
CA LEU A 191 0.24 32.79 -11.97
C LEU A 191 0.05 31.28 -12.16
N ILE A 192 1.15 30.50 -12.24
CA ILE A 192 1.08 29.04 -12.30
C ILE A 192 0.39 28.47 -11.06
N GLY A 193 0.66 29.03 -9.87
CA GLY A 193 -0.02 28.65 -8.63
C GLY A 193 -1.53 28.90 -8.67
N LYS A 194 -1.96 30.01 -9.27
CA LYS A 194 -3.38 30.29 -9.50
C LYS A 194 -3.99 29.28 -10.47
N CYS A 195 -3.33 28.95 -11.58
CA CYS A 195 -3.80 27.92 -12.51
C CYS A 195 -4.04 26.58 -11.81
N ALA A 196 -3.16 26.16 -10.89
CA ALA A 196 -3.34 24.95 -10.10
C ALA A 196 -4.54 25.02 -9.15
N THR A 197 -4.82 26.21 -8.61
CA THR A 197 -5.99 26.44 -7.76
C THR A 197 -7.28 26.35 -8.57
N GLU A 198 -7.35 27.01 -9.72
CA GLU A 198 -8.51 26.98 -10.61
C GLU A 198 -8.78 25.58 -11.16
N ALA A 199 -7.75 24.86 -11.59
CA ALA A 199 -7.89 23.47 -12.05
C ALA A 199 -8.51 22.58 -10.96
N ARG A 200 -8.13 22.78 -9.70
CA ARG A 200 -8.71 22.05 -8.57
C ARG A 200 -10.18 22.42 -8.33
N LEU A 201 -10.54 23.70 -8.47
CA LEU A 201 -11.94 24.13 -8.31
C LEU A 201 -12.84 23.55 -9.41
N ILE A 202 -12.32 23.46 -10.65
CA ILE A 202 -13.03 22.79 -11.74
C ILE A 202 -13.20 21.31 -11.44
N ASP A 203 -12.16 20.61 -10.99
CA ASP A 203 -12.26 19.21 -10.57
C ASP A 203 -13.32 18.99 -9.49
N GLU A 204 -13.41 19.92 -8.52
CA GLU A 204 -14.43 19.89 -7.48
C GLU A 204 -15.84 20.11 -8.02
N SER A 205 -16.02 21.04 -8.97
CA SER A 205 -17.29 21.27 -9.67
C SER A 205 -17.71 20.02 -10.45
N LEU A 206 -16.82 19.45 -11.26
CA LEU A 206 -17.08 18.26 -12.05
C LEU A 206 -17.44 17.06 -11.18
N ARG A 207 -16.80 16.92 -10.02
CA ARG A 207 -17.14 15.88 -9.07
C ARG A 207 -18.55 16.08 -8.49
N THR A 208 -18.88 17.31 -8.10
CA THR A 208 -20.20 17.67 -7.55
C THR A 208 -21.29 17.39 -8.59
N GLU A 209 -21.10 17.81 -9.83
CA GLU A 209 -22.05 17.56 -10.92
C GLU A 209 -22.33 16.06 -11.12
N ARG A 210 -21.33 15.19 -10.97
CA ARG A 210 -21.53 13.73 -11.06
C ARG A 210 -22.23 13.13 -9.84
N GLU A 211 -21.95 13.66 -8.66
CA GLU A 211 -22.64 13.24 -7.43
C GLU A 211 -24.12 13.62 -7.50
N ASP A 212 -24.42 14.82 -8.01
CA ASP A 212 -25.78 15.30 -8.26
C ASP A 212 -26.49 14.47 -9.34
N ALA A 213 -25.82 14.19 -10.47
CA ALA A 213 -26.37 13.34 -11.53
C ALA A 213 -26.71 11.93 -11.02
N ARG A 214 -25.81 11.30 -10.25
CA ARG A 214 -26.07 9.98 -9.62
C ARG A 214 -27.22 10.03 -8.63
N THR A 215 -27.30 11.10 -7.83
CA THR A 215 -28.39 11.27 -6.86
C THR A 215 -29.73 11.45 -7.55
N ALA A 216 -29.76 12.23 -8.65
CA ALA A 216 -30.96 12.41 -9.46
C ALA A 216 -31.42 11.10 -10.11
N GLU A 217 -30.49 10.29 -10.62
CA GLU A 217 -30.77 8.96 -11.17
C GLU A 217 -31.34 8.01 -10.11
N GLN A 218 -30.69 7.92 -8.93
CA GLN A 218 -31.18 7.11 -7.80
C GLN A 218 -32.56 7.58 -7.32
N ARG A 219 -32.79 8.90 -7.27
CA ARG A 219 -34.11 9.46 -6.92
C ARG A 219 -35.15 9.02 -7.95
N ALA A 220 -34.85 9.10 -9.24
CA ALA A 220 -35.75 8.67 -10.30
C ALA A 220 -36.09 7.17 -10.19
N GLU A 221 -35.09 6.32 -9.96
CA GLU A 221 -35.29 4.87 -9.77
C GLU A 221 -36.15 4.56 -8.54
N LEU A 222 -35.83 5.16 -7.40
CA LEU A 222 -36.59 4.96 -6.17
C LEU A 222 -38.02 5.49 -6.30
N HIS A 223 -38.21 6.64 -6.96
CA HIS A 223 -39.54 7.18 -7.25
C HIS A 223 -40.33 6.25 -8.16
N ALA A 224 -39.72 5.71 -9.21
CA ALA A 224 -40.37 4.74 -10.10
C ALA A 224 -40.78 3.47 -9.35
N LYS A 225 -39.88 2.93 -8.51
CA LYS A 225 -40.15 1.75 -7.68
C LYS A 225 -41.26 2.01 -6.67
N LEU A 226 -41.23 3.13 -5.96
CA LEU A 226 -42.27 3.50 -5.00
C LEU A 226 -43.62 3.72 -5.70
N SER A 227 -43.63 4.40 -6.85
CA SER A 227 -44.83 4.60 -7.66
C SER A 227 -45.44 3.26 -8.10
N SER A 228 -44.61 2.31 -8.55
CA SER A 228 -45.07 0.95 -8.89
C SER A 228 -45.65 0.20 -7.70
N MET A 229 -45.11 0.38 -6.49
CA MET A 229 -45.65 -0.25 -5.28
C MET A 229 -46.97 0.38 -4.85
N LEU A 230 -47.10 1.71 -4.92
CA LEU A 230 -48.33 2.40 -4.52
C LEU A 230 -49.46 2.14 -5.51
N TYR A 231 -49.21 2.34 -6.80
CA TYR A 231 -50.24 2.31 -7.83
C TYR A 231 -50.34 0.95 -8.55
N GLY A 232 -49.30 0.11 -8.48
CA GLY A 232 -49.38 -1.27 -8.97
C GLY A 232 -50.26 -2.18 -8.09
N ILE A 233 -50.44 -1.83 -6.81
CA ILE A 233 -51.45 -2.47 -5.93
C ILE A 233 -52.86 -2.05 -6.34
N GLU A 234 -53.02 -0.83 -6.87
CA GLU A 234 -54.30 -0.26 -7.31
C GLU A 234 -54.74 -0.77 -8.70
N ALA A 235 -53.77 -1.23 -9.52
CA ALA A 235 -54.01 -1.89 -10.81
C ALA A 235 -54.21 -3.41 -10.71
N ALA A 236 -53.92 -4.03 -9.55
CA ALA A 236 -54.54 -5.31 -9.25
C ALA A 236 -56.04 -5.03 -9.12
N PRO A 237 -56.91 -5.75 -9.87
CA PRO A 237 -58.34 -5.57 -9.68
C PRO A 237 -58.59 -5.70 -8.18
N PRO A 238 -59.36 -4.79 -7.55
CA PRO A 238 -59.72 -4.99 -6.16
C PRO A 238 -60.21 -6.42 -6.11
N ALA A 239 -59.64 -7.24 -5.23
CA ALA A 239 -60.31 -8.45 -4.82
C ALA A 239 -61.64 -7.93 -4.30
N THR A 240 -62.64 -7.93 -5.17
CA THR A 240 -63.98 -7.51 -4.85
C THR A 240 -64.27 -8.23 -3.56
N ALA A 241 -64.65 -7.49 -2.52
CA ALA A 241 -65.06 -8.01 -1.22
C ALA A 241 -66.26 -8.98 -1.30
N MET A 242 -66.60 -9.46 -2.50
CA MET A 242 -67.47 -10.59 -2.77
C MET A 242 -66.85 -11.95 -2.37
N ASP A 243 -65.53 -12.06 -2.23
CA ASP A 243 -64.85 -13.33 -1.89
C ASP A 243 -64.09 -13.29 -0.54
N SER A 244 -64.43 -12.33 0.32
CA SER A 244 -63.93 -12.33 1.70
C SER A 244 -64.54 -13.52 2.46
N ALA A 245 -63.72 -14.53 2.70
CA ALA A 245 -64.10 -15.69 3.52
C ALA A 245 -64.59 -15.26 4.92
N ALA A 246 -64.10 -14.12 5.43
CA ALA A 246 -64.57 -13.53 6.69
C ALA A 246 -66.02 -13.04 6.58
N ASP A 247 -66.40 -12.38 5.48
CA ASP A 247 -67.78 -11.92 5.25
C ASP A 247 -68.73 -13.09 5.02
N ALA A 248 -68.29 -14.13 4.32
CA ALA A 248 -69.05 -15.37 4.16
C ALA A 248 -69.29 -16.10 5.50
N VAL A 249 -68.28 -16.11 6.39
CA VAL A 249 -68.42 -16.66 7.75
C VAL A 249 -69.37 -15.81 8.59
N MET A 250 -69.24 -14.48 8.55
CA MET A 250 -70.11 -13.59 9.31
C MET A 250 -71.58 -13.66 8.85
N ALA A 251 -71.83 -13.77 7.54
CA ALA A 251 -73.17 -13.99 6.99
C ALA A 251 -73.78 -15.32 7.48
N ARG A 252 -72.99 -16.41 7.50
CA ARG A 252 -73.45 -17.72 8.02
C ARG A 252 -73.71 -17.67 9.53
N VAL A 253 -72.89 -16.96 10.29
CA VAL A 253 -73.09 -16.76 11.74
C VAL A 253 -74.37 -15.97 12.00
N GLN A 254 -74.65 -14.93 11.22
CA GLN A 254 -75.89 -14.17 11.34
C GLN A 254 -77.12 -15.01 10.98
N ALA A 255 -77.08 -15.76 9.88
CA ALA A 255 -78.15 -16.68 9.50
C ALA A 255 -78.42 -17.74 10.58
N TYR A 256 -77.36 -18.29 11.18
CA TYR A 256 -77.51 -19.24 12.29
C TYR A 256 -78.15 -18.60 13.52
N ARG A 257 -77.77 -17.37 13.87
CA ARG A 257 -78.37 -16.62 14.99
C ARG A 257 -79.84 -16.32 14.74
N GLU A 258 -80.21 -15.97 13.52
CA GLU A 258 -81.59 -15.69 13.13
C GLU A 258 -82.47 -16.94 13.24
N ILE A 259 -82.01 -18.08 12.69
CA ILE A 259 -82.72 -19.37 12.82
C ILE A 259 -82.88 -19.75 14.29
N LYS A 260 -81.84 -19.57 15.12
CA LYS A 260 -81.90 -19.88 16.55
C LYS A 260 -82.92 -19.00 17.28
N ASN A 261 -82.98 -17.71 16.97
CA ASN A 261 -83.98 -16.80 17.53
C ASN A 261 -85.40 -17.19 17.12
N GLN A 262 -85.62 -17.54 15.84
CA GLN A 262 -86.94 -17.98 15.37
C GLN A 262 -87.40 -19.28 16.04
N ILE A 263 -86.50 -20.23 16.28
CA ILE A 263 -86.80 -21.46 17.03
C ILE A 263 -87.15 -21.16 18.50
N GLN A 264 -86.47 -20.20 19.12
CA GLN A 264 -86.77 -19.80 20.50
C GLN A 264 -88.12 -19.09 20.62
N LEU A 265 -88.45 -18.22 19.67
CA LEU A 265 -89.76 -17.56 19.59
C LEU A 265 -90.89 -18.58 19.40
N ALA A 266 -90.72 -19.52 18.46
CA ALA A 266 -91.69 -20.59 18.21
C ALA A 266 -91.87 -21.56 19.41
N ARG A 267 -90.90 -21.64 20.33
CA ARG A 267 -90.95 -22.48 21.53
C ARG A 267 -91.52 -21.75 22.76
N GLY A 268 -91.66 -20.43 22.70
CA GLY A 268 -92.26 -19.60 23.74
C GLY A 268 -93.76 -19.35 23.59
N GLU A 269 -94.35 -19.71 22.44
CA GLU A 269 -95.79 -19.57 22.13
C GLU A 269 -96.58 -20.90 22.23
N GLY A 270 -96.05 -21.89 22.97
CA GLY A 270 -96.70 -23.19 23.21
C GLY A 270 -97.15 -23.38 24.65
#